data_AF-A0A0R1LMR6-F1
#
_entry.id   AF-A0A0R1LMR6-F1
#
_cell.length_a   1.000
_cell.length_b   1.000
_cell.length_c   1.000
_cell.angle_alpha   90.00
_cell.angle_beta   90.00
_cell.angle_gamma   90.00
#
_symmetry.space_group_name_H-M   'P 1'
#
loop_
_entity.id
_entity.type
_entity.pdbx_description
1 polymer ?
#
loop_
_entity_poly.entity_id
_entity_poly.type
_entity_poly.pdbx_seq_one_letter_code
_entity_poly.pdbx_strand_id
1 'polypeptide(L)' 'MTDNQAWLHQQLQTVAQHQTKFTDRAFWVALDHLAAEQAQRQDQLQGEIDGRTWRPDKW' A
#
# COMPACT_ATOMS: atom_id res chain seq x y z
N MET A 1 2.11 -4.26 -7.53
CA MET A 1 2.79 -3.03 -7.06
C MET A 1 2.79 -2.03 -8.19
N THR A 2 2.11 -0.91 -8.01
CA THR A 2 2.17 0.22 -8.97
C THR A 2 3.49 0.97 -8.81
N ASP A 3 3.87 1.74 -9.83
CA ASP A 3 5.09 2.58 -9.79
C ASP A 3 5.07 3.54 -8.59
N ASN A 4 3.90 4.09 -8.26
CA ASN A 4 3.72 4.97 -7.11
C ASN A 4 3.91 4.24 -5.77
N GLN A 5 3.47 2.99 -5.66
CA GLN A 5 3.67 2.17 -4.44
C GLN A 5 5.15 1.83 -4.26
N ALA A 6 5.86 1.48 -5.35
CA ALA A 6 7.29 1.22 -5.32
C ALA A 6 8.09 2.47 -4.92
N TRP A 7 7.76 3.62 -5.51
CA TRP A 7 8.36 4.90 -5.15
C TRP A 7 8.14 5.24 -3.67
N LEU A 8 6.91 5.11 -3.17
CA LEU A 8 6.58 5.42 -1.77
C LEU A 8 7.36 4.51 -0.80
N HIS A 9 7.39 3.20 -1.08
CA HIS A 9 8.17 2.24 -0.30
C HIS A 9 9.66 2.65 -0.22
N GLN A 10 10.26 3.00 -1.35
CA GLN A 10 11.66 3.46 -1.38
C GLN A 10 11.89 4.73 -0.58
N GLN A 11 10.97 5.70 -0.64
CA GLN A 11 11.09 6.93 0.15
C GLN A 11 10.99 6.65 1.65
N LEU A 12 10.03 5.83 2.08
CA LEU A 12 9.85 5.47 3.49
C LEU A 12 11.07 4.73 4.04
N GLN A 13 11.63 3.78 3.28
CA GLN A 13 12.86 3.09 3.63
C GLN A 13 14.05 4.05 3.71
N THR A 14 14.18 4.97 2.75
CA THR A 14 15.24 5.99 2.78
C THR A 14 15.14 6.84 4.04
N VAL A 15 13.96 7.35 4.38
CA VAL A 15 13.79 8.18 5.58
C VAL A 15 14.06 7.37 6.86
N ALA A 16 13.60 6.11 6.92
CA ALA A 16 13.83 5.23 8.07
C ALA A 16 15.33 4.97 8.32
N GLN A 17 16.10 4.75 7.26
CA GLN A 17 17.55 4.52 7.34
C GLN A 17 18.32 5.72 7.89
N HIS A 18 17.86 6.94 7.61
CA HIS A 18 18.47 8.17 8.12
C HIS A 18 18.08 8.49 9.57
N GLN A 19 17.11 7.79 10.16
CA GLN A 19 16.75 8.00 11.57
C GLN A 19 17.77 7.36 12.51
N THR A 20 18.26 8.17 13.45
CA THR A 20 19.17 7.75 14.52
C THR A 20 18.42 7.21 15.73
N LYS A 21 17.25 7.78 16.03
CA LYS A 21 16.38 7.31 17.12
C LYS A 21 15.58 6.09 16.68
N PHE A 22 15.58 5.08 17.53
CA PHE A 22 14.83 3.84 17.31
C PHE A 22 13.34 4.10 17.07
N THR A 23 12.71 4.93 17.91
CA THR A 23 11.28 5.26 17.82
C THR A 23 10.91 5.85 16.46
N ASP A 24 11.76 6.75 15.96
CA ASP A 24 11.51 7.47 14.72
C ASP A 24 11.69 6.53 13.54
N ARG A 25 12.71 5.66 13.57
CA ARG A 25 12.87 4.59 12.58
C ARG A 25 11.68 3.63 12.58
N ALA A 26 11.25 3.19 13.76
CA ALA A 26 10.14 2.26 13.91
C ALA A 26 8.83 2.83 13.37
N PHE A 27 8.60 4.14 13.55
CA PHE A 27 7.46 4.83 12.95
C PHE A 27 7.45 4.69 11.42
N TRP A 28 8.56 4.99 10.74
CA TRP A 28 8.64 4.90 9.28
C TRP A 28 8.49 3.47 8.76
N VAL A 29 9.05 2.49 9.47
CA VAL A 29 8.87 1.07 9.14
C VAL A 29 7.40 0.67 9.28
N ALA A 30 6.74 1.06 10.36
CA ALA A 30 5.31 0.77 10.56
C ALA A 30 4.43 1.46 9.50
N LEU A 31 4.77 2.68 9.10
CA LEU A 31 4.07 3.38 8.02
C LEU A 31 4.20 2.67 6.67
N ASP A 32 5.39 2.13 6.37
CA ASP A 32 5.64 1.35 5.15
C ASP A 32 4.78 0.07 5.12
N HIS A 33 4.70 -0.65 6.24
CA HIS A 33 3.79 -1.78 6.38
C HIS A 33 2.33 -1.38 6.17
N LEU A 34 1.87 -0.28 6.78
CA LEU A 34 0.51 0.21 6.61
C LEU A 34 0.23 0.55 5.14
N ALA A 35 1.16 1.21 4.44
CA ALA A 35 1.01 1.55 3.04
C ALA A 35 0.86 0.29 2.15
N ALA A 36 1.63 -0.77 2.43
CA ALA A 36 1.51 -2.04 1.74
C ALA A 36 0.14 -2.71 1.97
N GLU A 37 -0.39 -2.67 3.19
CA GLU A 37 -1.74 -3.15 3.46
C GLU A 37 -2.82 -2.35 2.72
N GLN A 38 -2.68 -1.02 2.67
CA GLN A 38 -3.64 -0.19 1.94
C GLN A 38 -3.62 -0.46 0.43
N ALA A 39 -2.44 -0.70 -0.14
CA ALA A 39 -2.31 -1.14 -1.53
C ALA A 39 -3.07 -2.45 -1.77
N GLN A 40 -2.89 -3.44 -0.91
CA GLN A 40 -3.62 -4.71 -1.01
C GLN A 40 -5.14 -4.52 -0.91
N ARG A 41 -5.61 -3.68 0.01
CA ARG A 41 -7.05 -3.37 0.15
C ARG A 41 -7.62 -2.68 -1.10
N GLN A 42 -6.85 -1.77 -1.70
CA GLN A 42 -7.26 -1.11 -2.95
C GLN A 42 -7.43 -2.12 -4.09
N ASP A 43 -6.47 -3.03 -4.26
CA ASP A 43 -6.55 -4.07 -5.29
C ASP A 43 -7.77 -4.99 -5.09
N GLN A 44 -8.05 -5.37 -3.84
CA GLN A 44 -9.22 -6.19 -3.48
C GLN A 44 -10.54 -5.46 -3.78
N LEU A 45 -10.67 -4.20 -3.38
CA LEU A 45 -11.87 -3.40 -3.63
C LEU A 45 -12.11 -3.17 -5.12
N GLN A 46 -11.05 -2.93 -5.89
CA GLN A 46 -11.15 -2.79 -7.35
C GLN A 46 -11.66 -4.09 -7.99
N GLY A 47 -11.14 -5.25 -7.55
CA GLY A 47 -11.61 -6.56 -8.00
C GLY A 47 -13.06 -6.85 -7.62
N GLU A 48 -13.50 -6.47 -6.41
CA GLU A 48 -14.90 -6.60 -6.01
C GLU A 48 -15.84 -5.73 -6.84
N ILE A 49 -15.45 -4.50 -7.15
CA ILE A 49 -16.24 -3.60 -8.00
C ILE A 49 -16.39 -4.19 -9.40
N ASP A 50 -15.30 -4.70 -9.99
CA ASP A 50 -15.34 -5.30 -11.32
C ASP A 50 -16.19 -6.58 -11.35
N GLY A 51 -15.98 -7.49 -10.38
CA GLY A 51 -16.77 -8.72 -10.26
C GLY A 51 -18.26 -8.50 -9.97
N ARG A 52 -18.63 -7.42 -9.27
CA ARG A 52 -20.05 -7.02 -9.09
C ARG A 52 -20.64 -6.31 -10.30
N THR A 53 -19.80 -5.68 -11.12
CA THR A 53 -20.22 -5.01 -12.36
C THR A 53 -20.44 -6.04 -13.46
N TRP A 54 -19.64 -7.10 -13.52
CA TRP A 54 -19.87 -8.24 -14.41
C TRP A 54 -20.92 -9.20 -13.82
N ARG A 55 -22.20 -8.84 -13.96
CA ARG A 55 -23.33 -9.75 -13.68
C ARG A 55 -23.98 -10.22 -14.98
N PRO A 56 -23.67 -11.44 -15.45
CA PRO A 56 -24.25 -11.97 -16.68
C PRO A 56 -25.76 -12.28 -16.57
N ASP A 57 -26.36 -12.17 -15.38
CA ASP A 57 -27.81 -12.38 -15.18
C ASP A 57 -28.64 -11.09 -15.37
N LYS A 58 -28.01 -9.96 -15.73
CA LYS A 58 -28.66 -8.64 -15.88
C LYS A 58 -28.64 -8.07 -17.30
N TRP A 59 -28.28 -8.85 -18.31
CA TRP A 59 -28.47 -8.51 -19.74
C TRP A 59 -29.54 -9.39 -20.36
#